data_AF-A0A3A8N6U6-F1
#
_entry.id   AF-A0A3A8N6U6-F1
#
_cell.length_a   1.000
_cell.length_b   1.000
_cell.length_c   1.000
_cell.angle_alpha   90.00
_cell.angle_beta   90.00
_cell.angle_gamma   90.00
#
_symmetry.space_group_name_H-M   'P 1'
#
loop_
_entity.id
_entity.type
_entity.pdbx_description
1 polymer ?
#
loop_
_entity_poly.entity_id
_entity_poly.type
_entity_poly.pdbx_seq_one_letter_code
_entity_poly.pdbx_strand_id
1 'polypeptide(L)'
;MPKASCVQCAQQNTAAVFKPTAVPSGGASRSSEIVDLEKAKSTIMDLLYRSEHGMVPLQDKYTDEHTLKAFGLTKVMFDKAFSVLRSKRLVRPDKDGLHLSTEEEKKWKEAKAKGEPYPPLASTATAPKRVADTNEHKLTIFTRFNAVMEFLHIPVFLTGGAVANIVFNSPRQLKDLDYRTTHFEQTFDHLEKEVERINTELRRQFPGVTLKPLAIDAQNKNVLNGVIDGCEVTLARILNKEDLRTYTIQRNLISGKDLILDKATTFIFRTDDVKRATDLFDLLWSMRHLPMDADTLQRTLETERSGNYAKRVLSQRTAHGEKAGYYSESLSTQFAICLGQLLARSMSSVMKLLTAHVGHGDMVKQLKTDLSNLARSFGVPFVEQARGCKPLLIIQAGNMTGDMFGVSAALGLNPLAHVLLISDKSSRDKTPQLLAFYLESLPKEDAARVHVLFAETTQEQDKDISSLYSTYAGRQKKALPYPLVQPPLP
;
A
#
# COMPACT_ATOMS: atom_id res chain seq x y z
N MET A 1 16.69 -40.49 34.59
CA MET A 1 18.03 -40.24 35.19
C MET A 1 18.81 -41.54 35.14
N PRO A 2 20.15 -41.57 34.95
CA PRO A 2 21.17 -40.50 35.01
C PRO A 2 21.55 -39.98 33.59
N LYS A 3 22.06 -38.78 33.28
CA LYS A 3 23.01 -37.79 33.85
C LYS A 3 24.50 -38.21 33.89
N ALA A 4 25.26 -37.78 32.87
CA ALA A 4 26.62 -37.19 32.89
C ALA A 4 27.05 -36.97 31.42
N SER A 5 27.22 -35.77 30.83
CA SER A 5 28.11 -34.61 31.06
C SER A 5 29.57 -34.79 30.64
N CYS A 6 29.98 -34.07 29.58
CA CYS A 6 31.30 -33.43 29.35
C CYS A 6 31.23 -32.84 27.92
N VAL A 7 31.23 -31.54 27.60
CA VAL A 7 32.03 -30.35 27.97
C VAL A 7 33.51 -30.42 27.56
N GLN A 8 33.77 -29.74 26.43
CA GLN A 8 34.93 -28.92 26.00
C GLN A 8 36.35 -29.51 25.86
N CYS A 9 36.86 -29.40 24.62
CA CYS A 9 38.10 -28.74 24.15
C CYS A 9 38.35 -29.25 22.70
N ALA A 10 38.81 -28.50 21.71
CA ALA A 10 39.76 -27.40 21.71
C ALA A 10 39.55 -26.44 20.53
N GLN A 11 39.94 -25.19 20.78
CA GLN A 11 40.19 -24.14 19.80
C GLN A 11 41.51 -24.42 19.05
N GLN A 12 41.59 -24.02 17.78
CA GLN A 12 42.56 -23.04 17.22
C GLN A 12 42.91 -23.29 15.74
N ASN A 13 43.14 -22.16 15.06
CA ASN A 13 43.80 -21.94 13.77
C ASN A 13 42.90 -22.04 12.51
N THR A 14 42.85 -21.05 11.60
CA THR A 14 43.77 -19.92 11.33
C THR A 14 43.07 -18.78 10.60
N ALA A 15 43.57 -17.58 10.89
CA ALA A 15 43.25 -16.29 10.28
C ALA A 15 43.43 -16.25 8.75
N ALA A 16 42.49 -15.57 8.07
CA ALA A 16 42.72 -14.97 6.76
C ALA A 16 42.48 -13.46 6.87
N VAL A 17 43.55 -12.73 6.60
CA VAL A 17 43.69 -11.28 6.62
C VAL A 17 42.86 -10.66 5.50
N PHE A 18 41.87 -9.83 5.83
CA PHE A 18 41.24 -8.90 4.88
C PHE A 18 41.68 -7.47 5.20
N LYS A 19 42.38 -6.85 4.25
CA LYS A 19 42.70 -5.41 4.25
C LYS A 19 41.41 -4.59 4.12
N PRO A 20 41.23 -3.49 4.86
CA PRO A 20 40.12 -2.58 4.61
C PRO A 20 40.38 -1.78 3.31
N THR A 21 39.54 -2.01 2.31
CA THR A 21 39.40 -1.15 1.14
C THR A 21 38.79 0.18 1.55
N ALA A 22 39.39 1.26 1.07
CA ALA A 22 38.96 2.63 1.35
C ALA A 22 37.48 2.86 0.96
N VAL A 23 36.73 3.43 1.89
CA VAL A 23 35.36 3.93 1.68
C VAL A 23 35.44 5.17 0.79
N PRO A 24 34.69 5.26 -0.33
CA PRO A 24 34.60 6.50 -1.08
C PRO A 24 33.75 7.50 -0.28
N SER A 25 34.39 8.57 0.20
CA SER A 25 33.72 9.72 0.79
C SER A 25 32.92 10.46 -0.28
N GLY A 26 31.63 10.12 -0.41
CA GLY A 26 30.67 10.91 -1.17
C GLY A 26 30.50 12.26 -0.49
N GLY A 27 31.04 13.32 -1.08
CA GLY A 27 30.91 14.68 -0.59
C GLY A 27 29.45 15.14 -0.67
N ALA A 28 28.79 15.27 0.48
CA ALA A 28 27.60 16.10 0.58
C ALA A 28 27.97 17.53 0.13
N SER A 29 27.14 18.14 -0.71
CA SER A 29 27.30 19.55 -1.07
C SER A 29 27.33 20.39 0.21
N ARG A 30 28.27 21.34 0.34
CA ARG A 30 28.31 22.31 1.46
C ARG A 30 26.95 22.99 1.69
N SER A 31 26.12 23.12 0.66
CA SER A 31 24.78 23.69 0.77
C SER A 31 23.78 22.80 1.53
N SER A 32 23.84 21.48 1.39
CA SER A 32 22.94 20.57 2.11
C SER A 32 23.35 20.42 3.57
N GLU A 33 24.65 20.36 3.86
CA GLU A 33 25.15 20.31 5.24
C GLU A 33 24.75 21.55 6.07
N ILE A 34 24.71 22.74 5.45
CA ILE A 34 24.27 23.98 6.12
C ILE A 34 22.77 23.94 6.44
N VAL A 35 21.94 23.44 5.51
CA VAL A 35 20.49 23.33 5.71
C VAL A 35 20.15 22.31 6.80
N ASP A 36 20.83 21.17 6.81
CA ASP A 36 20.66 20.14 7.84
C ASP A 36 21.09 20.64 9.23
N LEU A 37 22.13 21.49 9.28
CA LEU A 37 22.63 22.06 10.54
C LEU A 37 21.67 23.11 11.13
N GLU A 38 21.05 23.97 10.31
CA GLU A 38 20.05 24.95 10.81
C GLU A 38 18.76 24.26 11.27
N LYS A 39 18.32 23.23 10.54
CA LYS A 39 17.19 22.40 10.98
C LYS A 39 17.47 21.73 12.32
N ALA A 40 18.66 21.14 12.47
CA ALA A 40 19.08 20.52 13.72
C ALA A 40 19.12 21.49 14.91
N LYS A 41 19.59 22.74 14.70
CA LYS A 41 19.56 23.77 15.75
C LYS A 41 18.14 24.10 16.20
N SER A 42 17.23 24.30 15.26
CA SER A 42 15.82 24.60 15.55
C SER A 42 15.16 23.48 16.36
N THR A 43 15.36 22.22 15.96
CA THR A 43 14.85 21.05 16.66
C THR A 43 15.41 20.92 18.08
N ILE A 44 16.70 21.19 18.28
CA ILE A 44 17.33 21.16 19.62
C ILE A 44 16.74 22.24 20.53
N MET A 45 16.51 23.45 20.02
CA MET A 45 15.93 24.55 20.80
C MET A 45 14.49 24.25 21.23
N ASP A 46 13.67 23.65 20.36
CA ASP A 46 12.30 23.21 20.70
C ASP A 46 12.30 22.12 21.78
N LEU A 47 13.25 21.17 21.70
CA LEU A 47 13.40 20.12 22.70
C LEU A 47 13.75 20.66 24.08
N LEU A 48 14.78 21.51 24.16
CA LEU A 48 15.20 22.11 25.43
C LEU A 48 14.05 22.86 26.11
N TYR A 49 13.30 23.62 25.33
CA TYR A 49 12.12 24.33 25.81
C TYR A 49 11.03 23.40 26.36
N ARG A 50 10.70 22.31 25.66
CA ARG A 50 9.68 21.36 26.12
C ARG A 50 10.02 20.73 27.46
N SER A 51 11.31 20.57 27.80
CA SER A 51 11.68 20.04 29.10
C SER A 51 11.75 21.04 30.21
N GLU A 52 12.25 22.25 29.97
CA GLU A 52 12.23 23.29 31.00
C GLU A 52 10.79 23.54 31.51
N HIS A 53 9.77 23.15 30.75
CA HIS A 53 8.36 23.34 31.08
C HIS A 53 7.61 22.02 31.34
N GLY A 54 8.33 20.92 31.58
CA GLY A 54 7.75 19.63 31.98
C GLY A 54 6.85 18.96 30.94
N MET A 55 6.84 19.46 29.69
CA MET A 55 6.06 18.88 28.59
C MET A 55 6.71 17.62 28.03
N VAL A 56 8.03 17.54 28.14
CA VAL A 56 8.81 16.33 27.86
C VAL A 56 9.78 16.18 29.02
N PRO A 57 9.75 15.08 29.79
CA PRO A 57 10.76 14.88 30.83
C PRO A 57 12.12 14.67 30.15
N LEU A 58 12.99 15.69 30.12
CA LEU A 58 14.38 15.49 29.73
C LEU A 58 15.21 15.27 30.98
N GLN A 59 15.25 14.02 31.43
CA GLN A 59 16.25 13.57 32.40
C GLN A 59 17.58 13.30 31.67
N ASP A 60 18.70 13.52 32.36
CA ASP A 60 20.16 13.38 32.12
C ASP A 60 20.74 12.58 30.92
N LYS A 61 19.94 11.87 30.12
CA LYS A 61 20.37 11.03 28.99
C LYS A 61 20.19 11.71 27.63
N TYR A 62 20.68 12.94 27.46
CA TYR A 62 20.80 13.56 26.12
C TYR A 62 21.97 12.97 25.32
N THR A 63 21.87 11.69 25.00
CA THR A 63 22.70 11.01 24.00
C THR A 63 22.02 9.73 23.51
N ASP A 64 20.84 9.38 24.02
CA ASP A 64 20.18 8.17 23.56
C ASP A 64 19.75 8.35 22.10
N GLU A 65 20.22 7.43 21.27
CA GLU A 65 20.06 7.51 19.82
C GLU A 65 18.59 7.35 19.40
N HIS A 66 17.76 6.75 20.24
CA HIS A 66 16.34 6.51 19.99
C HIS A 66 15.53 7.81 20.09
N THR A 67 15.80 8.64 21.11
CA THR A 67 15.18 9.96 21.25
C THR A 67 15.62 10.88 20.10
N LEU A 68 16.91 10.93 19.77
CA LEU A 68 17.37 11.76 18.64
C LEU A 68 16.73 11.33 17.31
N LYS A 69 16.61 10.02 17.06
CA LYS A 69 15.92 9.49 15.88
C LYS A 69 14.45 9.86 15.82
N ALA A 70 13.75 9.89 16.95
CA ALA A 70 12.34 10.32 17.01
C ALA A 70 12.14 11.77 16.53
N PHE A 71 13.16 12.61 16.65
CA PHE A 71 13.18 14.00 16.17
C PHE A 71 13.93 14.17 14.84
N GLY A 72 14.27 13.08 14.15
CA GLY A 72 14.97 13.11 12.87
C GLY A 72 16.41 13.60 12.97
N LEU A 73 17.03 13.52 14.14
CA LEU A 73 18.42 13.90 14.38
C LEU A 73 19.31 12.66 14.44
N THR A 74 20.47 12.74 13.79
CA THR A 74 21.59 11.83 14.08
C THR A 74 22.41 12.40 15.24
N LYS A 75 23.15 11.55 15.96
CA LYS A 75 24.08 12.00 17.01
C LYS A 75 25.10 13.03 16.48
N VAL A 76 25.60 12.83 15.26
CA VAL A 76 26.54 13.75 14.60
C VAL A 76 25.91 15.12 14.30
N MET A 77 24.65 15.14 13.82
CA MET A 77 23.91 16.39 13.60
C MET A 77 23.66 17.11 14.92
N PHE A 78 23.28 16.36 15.96
CA PHE A 78 23.08 16.90 17.30
C PHE A 78 24.36 17.54 17.82
N ASP A 79 25.48 16.82 17.87
CA ASP A 79 26.75 17.32 18.39
C ASP A 79 27.25 18.57 17.64
N LYS A 80 27.13 18.58 16.30
CA LYS A 80 27.50 19.75 15.48
C LYS A 80 26.59 20.96 15.76
N ALA A 81 25.27 20.78 15.74
CA ALA A 81 24.32 21.86 16.01
C ALA A 81 24.48 22.39 17.44
N PHE A 82 24.66 21.47 18.38
CA PHE A 82 24.87 21.75 19.79
C PHE A 82 26.13 22.56 20.05
N SER A 83 27.25 22.17 19.44
CA SER A 83 28.51 22.94 19.51
C SER A 83 28.35 24.37 19.02
N VAL A 84 27.52 24.61 18.00
CA VAL A 84 27.25 25.95 17.47
C VAL A 84 26.32 26.75 18.39
N LEU A 85 25.30 26.14 18.97
CA LEU A 85 24.43 26.81 19.94
C LEU A 85 25.21 27.23 21.19
N ARG A 86 26.13 26.36 21.65
CA ARG A 86 27.04 26.64 22.78
C ARG A 86 28.03 27.75 22.47
N SER A 87 28.65 27.75 21.28
CA SER A 87 29.60 28.80 20.89
C SER A 87 28.93 30.18 20.75
N LYS A 88 27.66 30.21 20.36
CA LYS A 88 26.83 31.42 20.30
C LYS A 88 26.22 31.81 21.66
N ARG A 89 26.51 31.09 22.75
CA ARG A 89 25.96 31.32 24.09
C ARG A 89 24.43 31.33 24.12
N LEU A 90 23.78 30.57 23.24
CA LEU A 90 22.31 30.45 23.19
C LEU A 90 21.78 29.42 24.20
N VAL A 91 22.66 28.51 24.64
CA VAL A 91 22.38 27.49 25.63
C VAL A 91 23.49 27.47 26.68
N ARG A 92 23.11 27.24 27.94
CA ARG A 92 24.01 27.12 29.09
C ARG A 92 23.85 25.75 29.74
N PRO A 93 24.94 25.01 29.98
CA PRO A 93 24.89 23.85 30.87
C PRO A 93 24.83 24.34 32.33
N ASP A 94 23.97 23.75 33.16
CA ASP A 94 23.98 23.92 34.61
C ASP A 94 24.00 22.56 35.33
N LYS A 95 23.73 22.52 36.65
CA LYS A 95 23.73 21.28 37.45
C LYS A 95 22.49 20.40 37.24
N ASP A 96 21.39 20.98 36.78
CA ASP A 96 20.07 20.37 36.60
C ASP A 96 19.78 20.06 35.12
N GLY A 97 20.66 20.47 34.21
CA GLY A 97 20.64 20.05 32.81
C GLY A 97 21.10 21.16 31.88
N LEU A 98 20.35 21.33 30.80
CA LEU A 98 20.73 22.21 29.71
C LEU A 98 19.63 23.22 29.45
N HIS A 99 19.99 24.49 29.56
CA HIS A 99 19.04 25.58 29.64
C HIS A 99 19.24 26.60 28.53
N LEU A 100 18.18 27.32 28.18
CA LEU A 100 18.30 28.51 27.34
C LEU A 100 19.14 29.58 28.06
N SER A 101 19.85 30.41 27.29
CA SER A 101 20.51 31.57 27.86
C SER A 101 19.46 32.59 28.34
N THR A 102 19.81 33.37 29.37
CA THR A 102 18.89 34.35 29.99
C THR A 102 18.36 35.37 28.98
N GLU A 103 19.14 35.73 27.96
CA GLU A 103 18.70 36.66 26.90
C GLU A 103 17.69 36.02 25.93
N GLU A 104 17.89 34.77 25.54
CA GLU A 104 16.95 34.07 24.65
C GLU A 104 15.65 33.72 25.38
N GLU A 105 15.75 33.35 26.66
CA GLU A 105 14.59 33.16 27.53
C GLU A 105 13.76 34.46 27.64
N LYS A 106 14.43 35.63 27.73
CA LYS A 106 13.78 36.95 27.77
C LYS A 106 13.11 37.30 26.44
N LYS A 107 13.81 37.18 25.30
CA LYS A 107 13.24 37.45 23.96
C LYS A 107 12.00 36.59 23.69
N TRP A 108 12.04 35.34 24.13
CA TRP A 108 10.90 34.44 23.98
C TRP A 108 9.72 34.83 24.88
N LYS A 109 9.97 35.17 26.16
CA LYS A 109 8.92 35.67 27.07
C LYS A 109 8.24 36.94 26.50
N GLU A 110 9.02 37.82 25.87
CA GLU A 110 8.50 39.02 25.20
C GLU A 110 7.69 38.71 23.93
N ALA A 111 8.12 37.76 23.10
CA ALA A 111 7.35 37.32 21.93
C ALA A 111 6.02 36.67 22.33
N LYS A 112 6.03 35.82 23.37
CA LYS A 112 4.82 35.19 23.92
C LYS A 112 3.85 36.20 24.53
N ALA A 113 4.36 37.21 25.25
CA ALA A 113 3.52 38.29 25.77
C ALA A 113 2.81 39.08 24.67
N LYS A 114 3.36 39.07 23.44
CA LYS A 114 2.78 39.68 22.25
C LYS A 114 1.94 38.72 21.39
N GLY A 115 1.84 37.44 21.76
CA GLY A 115 1.18 36.42 20.95
C GLY A 115 1.91 36.07 19.65
N GLU A 116 3.19 36.46 19.54
CA GLU A 116 4.02 36.21 18.36
C GLU A 116 4.68 34.83 18.46
N PRO A 117 4.66 34.00 17.40
CA PRO A 117 5.51 32.82 17.34
C PRO A 117 6.99 33.27 17.36
N TYR A 118 7.82 32.58 18.14
CA TYR A 118 9.25 32.89 18.28
C TYR A 118 9.92 33.06 16.91
N PRO A 119 10.72 34.10 16.69
CA PRO A 119 11.28 34.37 15.37
C PRO A 119 12.17 33.20 14.93
N PRO A 120 11.96 32.61 13.75
CA PRO A 120 12.97 31.72 13.18
C PRO A 120 14.28 32.52 13.05
N LEU A 121 15.41 31.88 13.39
CA LEU A 121 16.75 32.41 13.12
C LEU A 121 16.74 33.03 11.73
N ALA A 122 16.99 34.34 11.65
CA ALA A 122 16.71 35.17 10.49
C ALA A 122 17.22 34.52 9.19
N SER A 123 16.31 33.92 8.43
CA SER A 123 16.55 33.52 7.06
C SER A 123 16.36 34.77 6.21
N THR A 124 17.44 35.27 5.64
CA THR A 124 17.43 36.38 4.68
C THR A 124 16.43 36.08 3.56
N ALA A 125 15.30 36.79 3.57
CA ALA A 125 14.19 36.59 2.64
C ALA A 125 14.65 36.92 1.21
N THR A 126 14.81 35.87 0.42
CA THR A 126 14.87 35.96 -1.05
C THR A 126 13.45 35.74 -1.58
N ALA A 127 13.11 36.39 -2.69
CA ALA A 127 11.80 36.29 -3.37
C ALA A 127 11.29 34.83 -3.44
N PRO A 128 9.96 34.58 -3.40
CA PRO A 128 9.38 33.26 -3.26
C PRO A 128 9.85 32.36 -4.40
N LYS A 129 10.83 31.52 -4.08
CA LYS A 129 11.34 30.47 -4.97
C LYS A 129 10.19 29.51 -5.18
N ARG A 130 9.86 29.21 -6.44
CA ARG A 130 8.87 28.20 -6.81
C ARG A 130 9.10 26.95 -5.95
N VAL A 131 8.17 26.67 -5.05
CA VAL A 131 8.36 25.62 -4.05
C VAL A 131 8.51 24.28 -4.77
N ALA A 132 9.52 23.52 -4.40
CA ALA A 132 9.81 22.26 -5.06
C ALA A 132 8.65 21.28 -4.80
N ASP A 133 8.06 20.74 -5.86
CA ASP A 133 6.97 19.73 -5.85
C ASP A 133 7.50 18.38 -5.35
N THR A 134 7.86 18.35 -4.07
CA THR A 134 8.52 17.24 -3.39
C THR A 134 7.57 16.58 -2.40
N ASN A 135 7.80 15.30 -2.11
CA ASN A 135 7.01 14.59 -1.12
C ASN A 135 7.14 15.23 0.27
N GLU A 136 8.33 15.69 0.64
CA GLU A 136 8.62 16.36 1.91
C GLU A 136 7.79 17.63 2.09
N HIS A 137 7.63 18.41 1.02
CA HIS A 137 6.78 19.59 1.01
C HIS A 137 5.30 19.23 1.24
N LYS A 138 4.78 18.24 0.50
CA LYS A 138 3.39 17.77 0.66
C LYS A 138 3.13 17.14 2.02
N LEU A 139 4.09 16.45 2.61
CA LEU A 139 4.02 15.93 3.98
C LEU A 139 3.99 17.05 5.04
N THR A 140 4.69 18.16 4.77
CA THR A 140 4.61 19.36 5.62
C THR A 140 3.22 19.98 5.57
N ILE A 141 2.63 20.06 4.38
CA ILE A 141 1.25 20.53 4.19
C ILE A 141 0.26 19.59 4.88
N PHE A 142 0.40 18.27 4.73
CA PHE A 142 -0.39 17.27 5.44
C PHE A 142 -0.38 17.50 6.96
N THR A 143 0.80 17.66 7.55
CA THR A 143 0.96 17.86 9.00
C THR A 143 0.25 19.12 9.48
N ARG A 144 0.43 20.24 8.77
CA ARG A 144 -0.21 21.52 9.13
C ARG A 144 -1.70 21.53 8.87
N PHE A 145 -2.15 20.92 7.77
CA PHE A 145 -3.57 20.79 7.45
C PHE A 145 -4.30 19.98 8.52
N ASN A 146 -3.72 18.86 8.97
CA ASN A 146 -4.28 18.09 10.08
C ASN A 146 -4.35 18.89 11.39
N ALA A 147 -3.31 19.67 11.70
CA ALA A 147 -3.34 20.54 12.88
C ALA A 147 -4.46 21.60 12.82
N VAL A 148 -4.73 22.14 11.63
CA VAL A 148 -5.87 23.06 11.40
C VAL A 148 -7.20 22.34 11.66
N MET A 149 -7.38 21.14 11.10
CA MET A 149 -8.62 20.37 11.25
C MET A 149 -8.83 19.96 12.71
N GLU A 150 -7.77 19.54 13.41
CA GLU A 150 -7.79 19.23 14.83
C GLU A 150 -8.16 20.45 15.69
N PHE A 151 -7.55 21.61 15.42
CA PHE A 151 -7.87 22.87 16.09
C PHE A 151 -9.35 23.28 15.91
N LEU A 152 -9.92 23.01 14.73
CA LEU A 152 -11.33 23.29 14.43
C LEU A 152 -12.29 22.19 14.92
N HIS A 153 -11.76 21.14 15.55
CA HIS A 153 -12.49 19.92 15.95
C HIS A 153 -13.23 19.24 14.78
N ILE A 154 -12.63 19.29 13.58
CA ILE A 154 -13.16 18.66 12.37
C ILE A 154 -12.45 17.31 12.20
N PRO A 155 -13.14 16.17 12.42
CA PRO A 155 -12.54 14.86 12.17
C PRO A 155 -12.29 14.71 10.66
N VAL A 156 -11.03 14.59 10.28
CA VAL A 156 -10.62 14.30 8.91
C VAL A 156 -9.85 12.99 8.87
N PHE A 157 -9.92 12.29 7.75
CA PHE A 157 -9.21 11.04 7.54
C PHE A 157 -8.52 11.09 6.19
N LEU A 158 -7.21 10.92 6.15
CA LEU A 158 -6.48 10.84 4.89
C LEU A 158 -6.80 9.53 4.18
N THR A 159 -7.03 9.63 2.88
CA THR A 159 -7.37 8.54 1.96
C THR A 159 -6.57 8.65 0.67
N GLY A 160 -6.86 7.77 -0.30
CA GLY A 160 -6.29 7.86 -1.63
C GLY A 160 -4.81 7.45 -1.70
N GLY A 161 -4.09 8.03 -2.65
CA GLY A 161 -2.69 7.68 -2.91
C GLY A 161 -1.70 8.14 -1.83
N ALA A 162 -2.07 9.16 -1.06
CA ALA A 162 -1.19 9.75 -0.06
C ALA A 162 -0.95 8.84 1.14
N VAL A 163 -1.94 7.99 1.49
CA VAL A 163 -1.81 7.04 2.59
C VAL A 163 -0.71 6.02 2.31
N ALA A 164 -0.56 5.53 1.08
CA ALA A 164 0.51 4.57 0.74
C ALA A 164 1.91 5.19 0.92
N ASN A 165 2.06 6.49 0.71
CA ASN A 165 3.31 7.21 0.98
C ASN A 165 3.56 7.35 2.49
N ILE A 166 2.54 7.73 3.26
CA ILE A 166 2.69 8.00 4.70
C ILE A 166 2.85 6.71 5.51
N VAL A 167 2.07 5.67 5.19
CA VAL A 167 2.01 4.43 5.97
C VAL A 167 3.11 3.46 5.51
N PHE A 168 3.37 3.37 4.21
CA PHE A 168 4.25 2.35 3.63
C PHE A 168 5.46 2.93 2.91
N ASN A 169 5.73 4.23 3.04
CA ASN A 169 6.85 4.90 2.37
C ASN A 169 6.92 4.60 0.86
N SER A 170 5.76 4.60 0.20
CA SER A 170 5.68 4.40 -1.26
C SER A 170 6.62 5.37 -1.98
N PRO A 171 7.41 4.90 -2.96
CA PRO A 171 8.36 5.76 -3.66
C PRO A 171 7.69 6.59 -4.76
N ARG A 172 6.39 6.37 -4.99
CA ARG A 172 5.60 7.15 -5.95
C ARG A 172 5.40 8.57 -5.43
N GLN A 173 5.66 9.56 -6.28
CA GLN A 173 5.40 10.97 -5.96
C GLN A 173 3.94 11.18 -5.51
N LEU A 174 3.79 11.85 -4.36
CA LEU A 174 2.53 12.37 -3.85
C LEU A 174 2.00 13.40 -4.85
N LYS A 175 0.77 13.22 -5.33
CA LYS A 175 0.15 14.18 -6.26
C LYS A 175 -0.68 15.20 -5.48
N ASP A 176 -1.55 14.70 -4.64
CA ASP A 176 -2.63 15.37 -3.93
C ASP A 176 -2.78 14.80 -2.51
N LEU A 177 -3.56 15.50 -1.68
CA LEU A 177 -3.99 15.04 -0.37
C LEU A 177 -5.52 14.89 -0.36
N ASP A 178 -5.99 13.65 -0.39
CA ASP A 178 -7.41 13.31 -0.35
C ASP A 178 -7.85 13.03 1.09
N TYR A 179 -8.82 13.78 1.60
CA TYR A 179 -9.40 13.61 2.92
C TYR A 179 -10.88 13.24 2.85
N ARG A 180 -11.32 12.53 3.89
CA ARG A 180 -12.73 12.24 4.17
C ARG A 180 -13.12 12.81 5.53
N THR A 181 -14.35 13.27 5.69
CA THR A 181 -14.85 13.80 6.98
C THR A 181 -16.32 13.50 7.21
N THR A 182 -16.69 13.31 8.48
CA THR A 182 -18.09 13.21 8.93
C THR A 182 -18.67 14.53 9.38
N HIS A 183 -17.85 15.59 9.49
CA HIS A 183 -18.25 16.83 10.14
C HIS A 183 -19.41 17.55 9.44
N PHE A 184 -19.46 17.43 8.12
CA PHE A 184 -20.43 18.13 7.30
C PHE A 184 -21.78 17.40 7.27
N GLU A 185 -22.45 17.17 8.40
CA GLU A 185 -23.73 16.43 8.42
C GLU A 185 -24.95 17.26 7.98
N GLN A 186 -24.86 18.60 8.00
CA GLN A 186 -26.02 19.52 7.87
C GLN A 186 -26.19 20.18 6.48
N THR A 187 -27.22 21.02 6.35
CA THR A 187 -27.67 21.73 5.14
C THR A 187 -26.60 22.67 4.53
N PHE A 188 -26.82 23.11 3.29
CA PHE A 188 -25.85 23.87 2.49
C PHE A 188 -25.37 25.17 3.16
N ASP A 189 -26.27 25.90 3.84
CA ASP A 189 -25.94 27.16 4.53
C ASP A 189 -24.92 26.97 5.68
N HIS A 190 -24.88 25.78 6.28
CA HIS A 190 -23.87 25.44 7.29
C HIS A 190 -22.52 25.09 6.65
N LEU A 191 -22.53 24.49 5.46
CA LEU A 191 -21.31 24.14 4.75
C LEU A 191 -20.51 25.38 4.33
N GLU A 192 -21.16 26.42 3.81
CA GLU A 192 -20.48 27.66 3.43
C GLU A 192 -19.80 28.36 4.63
N LYS A 193 -20.48 28.41 5.78
CA LYS A 193 -19.91 28.97 7.02
C LYS A 193 -18.73 28.14 7.53
N GLU A 194 -18.82 26.82 7.48
CA GLU A 194 -17.71 25.94 7.86
C GLU A 194 -16.53 26.07 6.90
N VAL A 195 -16.78 26.21 5.59
CA VAL A 195 -15.74 26.44 4.59
C VAL A 195 -15.01 27.76 4.86
N GLU A 196 -15.71 28.85 5.18
CA GLU A 196 -15.05 30.12 5.53
C GLU A 196 -14.26 30.01 6.84
N ARG A 197 -14.79 29.28 7.84
CA ARG A 197 -14.08 28.99 9.10
C ARG A 197 -12.78 28.23 8.85
N ILE A 198 -12.82 27.20 8.02
CA ILE A 198 -11.64 26.43 7.61
C ILE A 198 -10.64 27.33 6.87
N ASN A 199 -11.09 28.07 5.86
CA ASN A 199 -10.23 28.93 5.06
C ASN A 199 -9.57 30.05 5.88
N THR A 200 -10.29 30.60 6.86
CA THR A 200 -9.75 31.59 7.80
C THR A 200 -8.58 31.02 8.60
N GLU A 201 -8.74 29.83 9.17
CA GLU A 201 -7.66 29.19 9.93
C GLU A 201 -6.51 28.74 9.02
N LEU A 202 -6.81 28.26 7.80
CA LEU A 202 -5.77 27.96 6.81
C LEU A 202 -4.93 29.19 6.50
N ARG A 203 -5.53 30.35 6.22
CA ARG A 203 -4.79 31.61 5.99
C ARG A 203 -3.90 31.98 7.19
N ARG A 204 -4.35 31.71 8.42
CA ARG A 204 -3.58 31.97 9.65
C ARG A 204 -2.38 31.02 9.79
N GLN A 205 -2.56 29.74 9.52
CA GLN A 205 -1.54 28.69 9.70
C GLN A 205 -0.54 28.59 8.54
N PHE A 206 -0.87 29.22 7.41
CA PHE A 206 -0.08 29.24 6.19
C PHE A 206 0.24 30.69 5.76
N PRO A 207 0.96 31.47 6.60
CA PRO A 207 1.31 32.85 6.26
C PRO A 207 2.32 32.88 5.10
N GLY A 208 2.04 33.71 4.10
CA GLY A 208 2.97 33.96 2.99
C GLY A 208 3.07 32.87 1.93
N VAL A 209 2.25 31.81 1.99
CA VAL A 209 2.15 30.79 0.92
C VAL A 209 0.96 31.03 0.00
N THR A 210 1.04 30.47 -1.21
CA THR A 210 -0.03 30.61 -2.20
C THR A 210 -1.21 29.71 -1.83
N LEU A 211 -2.33 30.31 -1.41
CA LEU A 211 -3.56 29.61 -1.06
C LEU A 211 -4.64 29.86 -2.11
N LYS A 212 -5.11 28.80 -2.76
CA LYS A 212 -6.45 28.77 -3.37
C LYS A 212 -7.40 28.20 -2.31
N PRO A 213 -8.34 29.00 -1.78
CA PRO A 213 -9.25 28.56 -0.72
C PRO A 213 -9.97 27.27 -1.09
N LEU A 214 -10.28 26.44 -0.09
CA LEU A 214 -11.18 25.32 -0.26
C LEU A 214 -12.55 25.87 -0.69
N ALA A 215 -13.09 25.33 -1.77
CA ALA A 215 -14.39 25.69 -2.30
C ALA A 215 -15.20 24.43 -2.64
N ILE A 216 -16.53 24.55 -2.57
CA ILE A 216 -17.44 23.46 -2.95
C ILE A 216 -17.25 23.13 -4.42
N ASP A 217 -17.04 21.86 -4.73
CA ASP A 217 -16.87 21.39 -6.09
C ASP A 217 -18.15 21.58 -6.90
N ALA A 218 -18.01 22.13 -8.12
CA ALA A 218 -19.13 22.46 -8.98
C ALA A 218 -19.90 21.21 -9.45
N GLN A 219 -19.22 20.07 -9.57
CA GLN A 219 -19.80 18.80 -10.02
C GLN A 219 -20.26 17.93 -8.85
N ASN A 220 -19.66 18.09 -7.67
CA ASN A 220 -19.98 17.33 -6.48
C ASN A 220 -20.04 18.19 -5.22
N LYS A 221 -21.25 18.60 -4.82
CA LYS A 221 -21.50 19.41 -3.62
C LYS A 221 -21.02 18.78 -2.31
N ASN A 222 -20.65 17.51 -2.30
CA ASN A 222 -20.09 16.81 -1.14
C ASN A 222 -18.56 16.87 -1.07
N VAL A 223 -17.91 17.61 -1.97
CA VAL A 223 -16.46 17.69 -2.07
C VAL A 223 -16.03 19.14 -1.98
N LEU A 224 -15.01 19.41 -1.18
CA LEU A 224 -14.30 20.68 -1.14
C LEU A 224 -12.93 20.49 -1.80
N ASN A 225 -12.58 21.38 -2.73
CA ASN A 225 -11.30 21.36 -3.43
C ASN A 225 -10.56 22.68 -3.24
N GLY A 226 -9.24 22.61 -3.08
CA GLY A 226 -8.41 23.79 -2.90
C GLY A 226 -6.94 23.46 -3.16
N VAL A 227 -6.09 24.50 -3.10
CA VAL A 227 -4.65 24.34 -3.30
C VAL A 227 -3.90 25.08 -2.21
N ILE A 228 -3.02 24.37 -1.51
CA ILE A 228 -2.17 24.93 -0.47
C ILE A 228 -0.73 24.82 -0.96
N ASP A 229 -0.12 25.95 -1.28
CA ASP A 229 1.28 26.06 -1.70
C ASP A 229 1.66 25.07 -2.83
N GLY A 230 0.78 24.98 -3.84
CA GLY A 230 0.93 24.09 -4.98
C GLY A 230 0.46 22.64 -4.77
N CYS A 231 0.13 22.23 -3.53
CA CYS A 231 -0.47 20.93 -3.25
C CYS A 231 -2.00 20.99 -3.36
N GLU A 232 -2.58 20.15 -4.20
CA GLU A 232 -4.02 19.97 -4.26
C GLU A 232 -4.49 19.26 -2.98
N VAL A 233 -5.56 19.80 -2.39
CA VAL A 233 -6.21 19.24 -1.21
C VAL A 233 -7.69 19.08 -1.50
N THR A 234 -8.17 17.85 -1.34
CA THR A 234 -9.57 17.50 -1.51
C THR A 234 -10.13 17.00 -0.19
N LEU A 235 -11.27 17.54 0.26
CA LEU A 235 -11.95 17.12 1.47
C LEU A 235 -13.38 16.72 1.11
N ALA A 236 -13.68 15.43 1.17
CA ALA A 236 -14.98 14.90 0.78
C ALA A 236 -15.78 14.39 1.98
N ARG A 237 -17.08 14.67 1.99
CA ARG A 237 -18.01 14.23 3.02
C ARG A 237 -18.19 12.71 2.97
N ILE A 238 -18.18 12.07 4.14
CA ILE A 238 -18.60 10.69 4.33
C ILE A 238 -20.13 10.70 4.45
N LEU A 239 -20.80 10.13 3.46
CA LEU A 239 -22.27 10.09 3.39
C LEU A 239 -22.87 8.92 4.19
N ASN A 240 -22.09 7.88 4.48
CA ASN A 240 -22.56 6.71 5.21
C ASN A 240 -21.63 6.41 6.40
N LYS A 241 -22.21 6.35 7.60
CA LYS A 241 -21.48 6.06 8.85
C LYS A 241 -20.87 4.65 8.88
N GLU A 242 -21.37 3.72 8.07
CA GLU A 242 -20.74 2.39 7.94
C GLU A 242 -19.32 2.47 7.35
N ASP A 243 -19.03 3.48 6.53
CA ASP A 243 -17.69 3.69 5.98
C ASP A 243 -16.70 4.09 7.10
N LEU A 244 -17.17 4.60 8.25
CA LEU A 244 -16.32 4.95 9.39
C LEU A 244 -15.67 3.73 10.06
N ARG A 245 -16.27 2.54 9.93
CA ARG A 245 -15.76 1.33 10.59
C ARG A 245 -14.36 0.94 10.10
N THR A 246 -13.96 1.42 8.92
CA THR A 246 -12.65 1.20 8.30
C THR A 246 -11.61 2.30 8.58
N TYR A 247 -11.92 3.25 9.46
CA TYR A 247 -10.98 4.32 9.85
C TYR A 247 -10.56 4.11 11.30
N THR A 248 -9.31 3.69 11.53
CA THR A 248 -8.79 3.57 12.90
C THR A 248 -8.38 4.95 13.41
N ILE A 249 -8.75 5.27 14.65
CA ILE A 249 -8.71 6.62 15.25
C ILE A 249 -7.28 7.14 15.49
N GLN A 250 -6.23 6.32 15.35
CA GLN A 250 -4.87 6.79 15.59
C GLN A 250 -4.31 7.56 14.37
N ARG A 251 -4.21 8.88 14.54
CA ARG A 251 -3.60 9.86 13.60
C ARG A 251 -4.36 10.15 12.32
N ASN A 252 -5.69 10.03 12.29
CA ASN A 252 -6.49 10.46 11.12
C ASN A 252 -6.11 9.71 9.82
N LEU A 253 -5.70 8.43 9.94
CA LEU A 253 -5.33 7.57 8.81
C LEU A 253 -6.28 6.36 8.73
N ILE A 254 -6.55 5.87 7.51
CA ILE A 254 -7.16 4.54 7.34
C ILE A 254 -6.22 3.44 7.80
N SER A 255 -6.77 2.29 8.21
CA SER A 255 -5.95 1.12 8.53
C SER A 255 -5.23 0.62 7.28
N GLY A 256 -4.07 -0.03 7.44
CA GLY A 256 -3.35 -0.61 6.29
C GLY A 256 -4.16 -1.67 5.55
N LYS A 257 -5.00 -2.44 6.27
CA LYS A 257 -5.94 -3.40 5.67
C LYS A 257 -6.97 -2.69 4.81
N ASP A 258 -7.54 -1.60 5.32
CA ASP A 258 -8.55 -0.82 4.60
C ASP A 258 -7.96 -0.09 3.40
N LEU A 259 -6.70 0.36 3.48
CA LEU A 259 -5.97 0.87 2.31
C LEU A 259 -5.84 -0.19 1.21
N ILE A 260 -5.47 -1.42 1.56
CA ILE A 260 -5.38 -2.53 0.60
C ILE A 260 -6.73 -2.78 -0.06
N LEU A 261 -7.81 -2.85 0.73
CA LEU A 261 -9.17 -3.06 0.22
C LEU A 261 -9.66 -1.89 -0.64
N ASP A 262 -9.42 -0.65 -0.22
CA ASP A 262 -9.80 0.53 -0.98
C ASP A 262 -9.06 0.56 -2.32
N LYS A 263 -7.77 0.21 -2.35
CA LYS A 263 -6.99 0.16 -3.59
C LYS A 263 -7.41 -0.97 -4.52
N ALA A 264 -7.68 -2.15 -3.97
CA ALA A 264 -8.25 -3.25 -4.76
C ALA A 264 -9.63 -2.88 -5.31
N THR A 265 -10.42 -2.12 -4.54
CA THR A 265 -11.74 -1.70 -4.97
C THR A 265 -11.68 -0.57 -6.00
N THR A 266 -10.88 0.47 -5.80
CA THR A 266 -10.70 1.51 -6.82
C THR A 266 -10.12 0.93 -8.10
N PHE A 267 -9.21 -0.05 -8.02
CA PHE A 267 -8.71 -0.79 -9.18
C PHE A 267 -9.83 -1.41 -10.03
N ILE A 268 -10.78 -2.10 -9.38
CA ILE A 268 -11.94 -2.72 -10.05
C ILE A 268 -12.74 -1.67 -10.83
N PHE A 269 -13.02 -0.54 -10.17
CA PHE A 269 -13.92 0.46 -10.74
C PHE A 269 -13.20 1.38 -11.74
N ARG A 270 -11.92 1.74 -11.58
CA ARG A 270 -11.22 2.70 -12.47
C ARG A 270 -11.38 2.35 -13.95
N THR A 271 -11.80 3.30 -14.78
CA THR A 271 -11.98 3.12 -16.23
C THR A 271 -10.73 3.47 -17.03
N ASP A 272 -9.88 4.34 -16.48
CA ASP A 272 -8.60 4.77 -17.05
C ASP A 272 -7.50 3.75 -16.70
N ASP A 273 -6.84 3.20 -17.72
CA ASP A 273 -5.80 2.17 -17.56
C ASP A 273 -4.56 2.68 -16.82
N VAL A 274 -4.20 3.96 -16.94
CA VAL A 274 -3.04 4.55 -16.25
C VAL A 274 -3.33 4.71 -14.77
N LYS A 275 -4.52 5.21 -14.42
CA LYS A 275 -4.98 5.31 -13.03
C LYS A 275 -5.18 3.92 -12.43
N ARG A 276 -5.74 2.97 -13.20
CA ARG A 276 -5.90 1.58 -12.78
C ARG A 276 -4.55 0.92 -12.49
N ALA A 277 -3.55 1.12 -13.35
CA ALA A 277 -2.18 0.64 -13.11
C ALA A 277 -1.52 1.32 -11.90
N THR A 278 -1.83 2.60 -11.65
CA THR A 278 -1.37 3.30 -10.43
C THR A 278 -1.99 2.70 -9.16
N ASP A 279 -3.28 2.37 -9.19
CA ASP A 279 -3.95 1.72 -8.05
C ASP A 279 -3.42 0.28 -7.84
N LEU A 280 -3.11 -0.46 -8.91
CA LEU A 280 -2.43 -1.76 -8.82
C LEU A 280 -1.02 -1.65 -8.22
N PHE A 281 -0.26 -0.62 -8.59
CA PHE A 281 1.04 -0.32 -7.97
C PHE A 281 0.89 -0.10 -6.46
N ASP A 282 0.00 0.82 -6.07
CA ASP A 282 -0.23 1.16 -4.66
C ASP A 282 -0.71 -0.08 -3.87
N LEU A 283 -1.53 -0.96 -4.49
CA LEU A 283 -1.97 -2.23 -3.91
C LEU A 283 -0.80 -3.19 -3.65
N LEU A 284 0.01 -3.49 -4.68
CA LEU A 284 1.17 -4.39 -4.55
C LEU A 284 2.17 -3.86 -3.52
N TRP A 285 2.42 -2.55 -3.53
CA TRP A 285 3.30 -1.91 -2.55
C TRP A 285 2.77 -2.07 -1.12
N SER A 286 1.47 -1.89 -0.93
CA SER A 286 0.82 -2.01 0.38
C SER A 286 0.83 -3.46 0.89
N MET A 287 0.49 -4.42 0.03
CA MET A 287 0.51 -5.86 0.36
C MET A 287 1.91 -6.38 0.72
N ARG A 288 2.96 -5.73 0.20
CA ARG A 288 4.33 -6.06 0.58
C ARG A 288 4.68 -5.66 2.01
N HIS A 289 4.19 -4.51 2.46
CA HIS A 289 4.46 -3.99 3.81
C HIS A 289 3.50 -4.54 4.86
N LEU A 290 2.28 -4.86 4.43
CA LEU A 290 1.30 -5.57 5.23
C LEU A 290 0.89 -6.84 4.47
N PRO A 291 1.62 -7.96 4.67
CA PRO A 291 1.38 -9.22 3.98
C PRO A 291 -0.09 -9.64 4.10
N MET A 292 -0.78 -9.59 2.97
CA MET A 292 -2.11 -10.14 2.79
C MET A 292 -2.01 -11.12 1.63
N ASP A 293 -2.21 -12.41 1.91
CA ASP A 293 -2.29 -13.38 0.82
C ASP A 293 -3.54 -13.13 -0.03
N ALA A 294 -3.51 -13.63 -1.26
CA ALA A 294 -4.57 -13.39 -2.23
C ALA A 294 -5.91 -14.01 -1.81
N ASP A 295 -5.89 -15.16 -1.13
CA ASP A 295 -7.11 -15.82 -0.62
C ASP A 295 -7.80 -14.95 0.45
N THR A 296 -7.00 -14.32 1.30
CA THR A 296 -7.46 -13.36 2.31
C THR A 296 -7.96 -12.10 1.63
N LEU A 297 -7.27 -11.57 0.61
CA LEU A 297 -7.75 -10.43 -0.16
C LEU A 297 -9.11 -10.74 -0.82
N GLN A 298 -9.24 -11.88 -1.47
CA GLN A 298 -10.48 -12.34 -2.10
C GLN A 298 -11.62 -12.45 -1.10
N ARG A 299 -11.42 -13.19 -0.01
CA ARG A 299 -12.44 -13.34 1.05
C ARG A 299 -12.81 -12.01 1.68
N THR A 300 -11.85 -11.11 1.87
CA THR A 300 -12.09 -9.82 2.51
C THR A 300 -12.80 -8.84 1.57
N LEU A 301 -12.47 -8.84 0.28
CA LEU A 301 -13.24 -8.09 -0.73
C LEU A 301 -14.69 -8.54 -0.75
N GLU A 302 -14.92 -9.86 -0.69
CA GLU A 302 -16.29 -10.38 -0.64
C GLU A 302 -16.97 -10.04 0.69
N THR A 303 -16.34 -10.27 1.82
CA THR A 303 -17.02 -10.14 3.12
C THR A 303 -17.22 -8.68 3.53
N GLU A 304 -16.24 -7.80 3.26
CA GLU A 304 -16.22 -6.42 3.79
C GLU A 304 -16.67 -5.38 2.77
N ARG A 305 -16.71 -5.71 1.47
CA ARG A 305 -17.04 -4.76 0.40
C ARG A 305 -18.14 -5.20 -0.58
N SER A 306 -18.56 -6.47 -0.64
CA SER A 306 -19.42 -6.97 -1.76
C SER A 306 -20.90 -6.58 -1.78
N GLY A 307 -21.54 -6.18 -0.69
CA GLY A 307 -22.99 -5.90 -0.74
C GLY A 307 -23.35 -4.45 -1.10
N ASN A 308 -22.96 -3.53 -0.22
CA ASN A 308 -23.44 -2.14 -0.23
C ASN A 308 -22.43 -1.19 -0.88
N TYR A 309 -21.13 -1.46 -0.77
CA TYR A 309 -20.09 -0.63 -1.36
C TYR A 309 -20.08 -0.75 -2.88
N ALA A 310 -20.11 -1.98 -3.41
CA ALA A 310 -20.17 -2.23 -4.86
C ALA A 310 -21.38 -1.55 -5.52
N LYS A 311 -22.59 -1.78 -4.99
CA LYS A 311 -23.84 -1.16 -5.47
C LYS A 311 -23.82 0.37 -5.41
N ARG A 312 -23.12 0.95 -4.43
CA ARG A 312 -22.99 2.40 -4.24
C ARG A 312 -21.94 3.02 -5.16
N VAL A 313 -20.77 2.42 -5.32
CA VAL A 313 -19.78 2.93 -6.27
C VAL A 313 -20.34 2.87 -7.69
N LEU A 314 -21.08 1.81 -7.99
CA LEU A 314 -21.95 1.72 -9.14
C LEU A 314 -22.93 2.89 -9.21
N SER A 315 -23.78 3.10 -8.20
CA SER A 315 -24.81 4.15 -8.25
C SER A 315 -24.24 5.57 -8.35
N GLN A 316 -23.14 5.86 -7.65
CA GLN A 316 -22.43 7.14 -7.75
C GLN A 316 -21.89 7.36 -9.16
N ARG A 317 -21.35 6.32 -9.80
CA ARG A 317 -20.77 6.43 -11.15
C ARG A 317 -21.82 6.51 -12.24
N THR A 318 -22.91 5.76 -12.10
CA THR A 318 -24.08 5.92 -12.98
C THR A 318 -24.66 7.33 -12.85
N ALA A 319 -24.70 7.90 -11.64
CA ALA A 319 -25.11 9.28 -11.41
C ALA A 319 -24.16 10.31 -12.07
N HIS A 320 -22.88 9.97 -12.23
CA HIS A 320 -21.90 10.75 -12.98
C HIS A 320 -21.85 10.43 -14.48
N GLY A 321 -22.82 9.67 -15.01
CA GLY A 321 -22.92 9.35 -16.44
C GLY A 321 -21.92 8.31 -16.95
N GLU A 322 -21.18 7.65 -16.05
CA GLU A 322 -20.31 6.54 -16.42
C GLU A 322 -21.17 5.29 -16.69
N LYS A 323 -20.97 4.64 -17.86
CA LYS A 323 -21.69 3.42 -18.20
C LYS A 323 -21.37 2.33 -17.17
N ALA A 324 -22.40 1.83 -16.51
CA ALA A 324 -22.29 0.64 -15.69
C ALA A 324 -21.91 -0.54 -16.61
N GLY A 325 -20.63 -0.91 -16.62
CA GLY A 325 -20.16 -2.13 -17.30
C GLY A 325 -20.84 -3.37 -16.74
N TYR A 326 -20.59 -4.54 -17.34
CA TYR A 326 -21.02 -5.81 -16.76
C TYR A 326 -20.32 -6.01 -15.40
N TYR A 327 -21.03 -5.76 -14.31
CA TYR A 327 -20.56 -6.04 -12.95
C TYR A 327 -20.97 -7.47 -12.61
N SER A 328 -19.99 -8.34 -12.37
CA SER A 328 -20.23 -9.63 -11.73
C SER A 328 -20.76 -9.42 -10.31
N GLU A 329 -21.53 -10.37 -9.78
CA GLU A 329 -22.02 -10.31 -8.40
C GLU A 329 -20.89 -10.35 -7.36
N SER A 330 -19.71 -10.88 -7.73
CA SER A 330 -18.51 -10.97 -6.90
C SER A 330 -17.48 -9.90 -7.27
N LEU A 331 -16.96 -9.20 -6.26
CA LEU A 331 -15.88 -8.22 -6.41
C LEU A 331 -14.54 -8.87 -6.75
N SER A 332 -14.26 -10.06 -6.24
CA SER A 332 -13.05 -10.82 -6.55
C SER A 332 -13.03 -11.28 -8.01
N THR A 333 -14.18 -11.71 -8.53
CA THR A 333 -14.35 -12.03 -9.96
C THR A 333 -14.07 -10.81 -10.82
N GLN A 334 -14.59 -9.66 -10.39
CA GLN A 334 -14.37 -8.42 -11.13
C GLN A 334 -12.92 -7.94 -11.06
N PHE A 335 -12.28 -8.11 -9.91
CA PHE A 335 -10.85 -7.87 -9.74
C PHE A 335 -10.04 -8.72 -10.70
N ALA A 336 -10.32 -10.02 -10.79
CA ALA A 336 -9.68 -10.94 -11.72
C ALA A 336 -9.86 -10.50 -13.19
N ILE A 337 -11.07 -10.09 -13.58
CA ILE A 337 -11.37 -9.58 -14.93
C ILE A 337 -10.54 -8.32 -15.23
N CYS A 338 -10.54 -7.34 -14.32
CA CYS A 338 -9.81 -6.08 -14.48
C CYS A 338 -8.29 -6.31 -14.53
N LEU A 339 -7.78 -7.23 -13.70
CA LEU A 339 -6.38 -7.64 -13.71
C LEU A 339 -6.01 -8.31 -15.03
N GLY A 340 -6.80 -9.27 -15.51
CA GLY A 340 -6.59 -9.92 -16.79
C GLY A 340 -6.61 -8.94 -17.97
N GLN A 341 -7.57 -8.02 -17.99
CA GLN A 341 -7.65 -6.99 -19.03
C GLN A 341 -6.43 -6.06 -19.02
N LEU A 342 -6.02 -5.59 -17.84
CA LEU A 342 -4.88 -4.68 -17.71
C LEU A 342 -3.57 -5.36 -18.13
N LEU A 343 -3.35 -6.60 -17.68
CA LEU A 343 -2.17 -7.38 -18.06
C LEU A 343 -2.16 -7.68 -19.57
N ALA A 344 -3.30 -8.07 -20.15
CA ALA A 344 -3.40 -8.40 -21.58
C ALA A 344 -3.12 -7.19 -22.48
N ARG A 345 -3.66 -6.01 -22.13
CA ARG A 345 -3.56 -4.80 -22.95
C ARG A 345 -2.28 -4.01 -22.71
N SER A 346 -1.78 -4.02 -21.48
CA SER A 346 -0.91 -2.95 -21.01
C SER A 346 0.21 -3.44 -20.09
N MET A 347 0.63 -4.72 -20.16
CA MET A 347 1.76 -5.22 -19.35
C MET A 347 3.00 -4.33 -19.44
N SER A 348 3.36 -3.89 -20.65
CA SER A 348 4.49 -2.97 -20.85
C SER A 348 4.29 -1.64 -20.10
N SER A 349 3.08 -1.08 -20.11
CA SER A 349 2.75 0.16 -19.39
C SER A 349 2.72 -0.04 -17.87
N VAL A 350 2.21 -1.18 -17.40
CA VAL A 350 2.24 -1.58 -15.98
C VAL A 350 3.69 -1.69 -15.52
N MET A 351 4.53 -2.41 -16.27
CA MET A 351 5.95 -2.52 -15.99
C MET A 351 6.67 -1.17 -16.07
N LYS A 352 6.32 -0.30 -17.02
CA LYS A 352 6.88 1.04 -17.12
C LYS A 352 6.56 1.86 -15.87
N LEU A 353 5.32 1.81 -15.37
CA LEU A 353 4.92 2.47 -14.12
C LEU A 353 5.65 1.86 -12.89
N LEU A 354 5.72 0.54 -12.82
CA LEU A 354 6.48 -0.16 -11.77
C LEU A 354 7.96 0.26 -11.77
N THR A 355 8.59 0.35 -12.95
CA THR A 355 10.00 0.78 -13.06
C THR A 355 10.21 2.26 -12.78
N ALA A 356 9.24 3.13 -13.14
CA ALA A 356 9.36 4.57 -13.02
C ALA A 356 9.41 5.06 -11.57
N HIS A 357 8.74 4.37 -10.65
CA HIS A 357 8.63 4.81 -9.26
C HIS A 357 9.68 4.19 -8.34
N VAL A 358 10.21 3.05 -8.70
CA VAL A 358 10.85 2.16 -7.73
C VAL A 358 12.37 2.23 -7.83
N GLY A 359 12.90 2.48 -9.03
CA GLY A 359 14.34 2.46 -9.28
C GLY A 359 15.00 1.09 -9.03
N HIS A 360 16.12 0.83 -9.70
CA HIS A 360 16.92 -0.42 -9.63
C HIS A 360 16.19 -1.76 -9.91
N GLY A 361 16.96 -2.75 -10.39
CA GLY A 361 16.42 -3.99 -10.97
C GLY A 361 15.75 -4.95 -9.96
N ASP A 362 16.22 -5.00 -8.72
CA ASP A 362 15.76 -6.00 -7.75
C ASP A 362 14.33 -5.75 -7.27
N MET A 363 13.99 -4.49 -7.02
CA MET A 363 12.65 -4.15 -6.54
C MET A 363 11.61 -4.26 -7.66
N VAL A 364 12.00 -3.98 -8.90
CA VAL A 364 11.19 -4.28 -10.10
C VAL A 364 10.98 -5.78 -10.25
N LYS A 365 12.02 -6.60 -10.09
CA LYS A 365 11.92 -8.07 -10.14
C LYS A 365 10.95 -8.58 -9.07
N GLN A 366 11.05 -8.06 -7.86
CA GLN A 366 10.16 -8.46 -6.78
C GLN A 366 8.71 -8.05 -7.04
N LEU A 367 8.44 -6.82 -7.47
CA LEU A 367 7.08 -6.39 -7.82
C LEU A 367 6.49 -7.19 -8.99
N LYS A 368 7.34 -7.63 -9.94
CA LYS A 368 6.93 -8.55 -11.00
C LYS A 368 6.52 -9.91 -10.41
N THR A 369 7.30 -10.45 -9.48
CA THR A 369 6.96 -11.68 -8.76
C THR A 369 5.66 -11.55 -7.97
N ASP A 370 5.48 -10.45 -7.23
CA ASP A 370 4.28 -10.17 -6.44
C ASP A 370 3.04 -10.08 -7.35
N LEU A 371 3.17 -9.40 -8.50
CA LEU A 371 2.12 -9.31 -9.50
C LEU A 371 1.81 -10.67 -10.15
N SER A 372 2.82 -11.48 -10.47
CA SER A 372 2.61 -12.84 -10.99
C SER A 372 1.90 -13.74 -9.97
N ASN A 373 2.27 -13.65 -8.70
CA ASN A 373 1.64 -14.41 -7.63
C ASN A 373 0.19 -13.97 -7.42
N LEU A 374 -0.07 -12.65 -7.43
CA LEU A 374 -1.41 -12.11 -7.37
C LEU A 374 -2.26 -12.59 -8.55
N ALA A 375 -1.74 -12.50 -9.79
CA ALA A 375 -2.43 -12.96 -10.97
C ALA A 375 -2.74 -14.46 -10.90
N ARG A 376 -1.77 -15.30 -10.53
CA ARG A 376 -1.96 -16.75 -10.36
C ARG A 376 -3.07 -17.06 -9.36
N SER A 377 -3.07 -16.36 -8.23
CA SER A 377 -4.05 -16.60 -7.16
C SER A 377 -5.48 -16.22 -7.56
N PHE A 378 -5.63 -15.21 -8.42
CA PHE A 378 -6.93 -14.84 -9.00
C PHE A 378 -7.27 -15.62 -10.29
N GLY A 379 -6.52 -16.68 -10.61
CA GLY A 379 -6.71 -17.47 -11.84
C GLY A 379 -6.50 -16.67 -13.13
N VAL A 380 -5.80 -15.54 -13.05
CA VAL A 380 -5.52 -14.66 -14.19
C VAL A 380 -4.25 -15.14 -14.88
N PRO A 381 -4.30 -15.51 -16.18
CA PRO A 381 -3.12 -15.90 -16.94
C PRO A 381 -2.08 -14.78 -16.94
N PHE A 382 -0.89 -15.02 -16.37
CA PHE A 382 0.20 -14.06 -16.47
C PHE A 382 0.76 -14.09 -17.91
N VAL A 383 0.60 -12.96 -18.61
CA VAL A 383 0.71 -12.82 -20.07
C VAL A 383 2.04 -13.27 -20.66
N GLU A 384 3.13 -13.30 -19.90
CA GLU A 384 4.42 -13.76 -20.42
C GLU A 384 4.49 -15.27 -20.68
N GLN A 385 3.82 -16.10 -19.89
CA GLN A 385 3.74 -17.55 -20.14
C GLN A 385 2.52 -17.93 -21.01
N ALA A 386 1.49 -17.08 -21.03
CA ALA A 386 0.20 -17.37 -21.69
C ALA A 386 0.02 -16.72 -23.07
N ARG A 387 0.99 -15.99 -23.62
CA ARG A 387 0.87 -15.39 -24.96
C ARG A 387 0.67 -16.49 -26.02
N GLY A 388 -0.57 -16.60 -26.51
CA GLY A 388 -0.98 -17.57 -27.53
C GLY A 388 -1.60 -18.86 -26.99
N CYS A 389 -1.58 -19.08 -25.67
CA CYS A 389 -2.18 -20.27 -25.05
C CYS A 389 -3.64 -20.00 -24.68
N LYS A 390 -4.54 -20.90 -25.07
CA LYS A 390 -5.95 -20.89 -24.63
C LYS A 390 -6.10 -21.78 -23.39
N PRO A 391 -6.96 -21.40 -22.42
CA PRO A 391 -7.36 -22.34 -21.37
C PRO A 391 -7.82 -23.65 -21.98
N LEU A 392 -7.33 -24.77 -21.45
CA LEU A 392 -7.58 -26.10 -21.98
C LEU A 392 -7.91 -27.04 -20.81
N LEU A 393 -9.06 -27.71 -20.87
CA LEU A 393 -9.36 -28.82 -19.97
C LEU A 393 -9.30 -30.11 -20.78
N ILE A 394 -8.43 -31.02 -20.34
CA ILE A 394 -8.28 -32.35 -20.89
C ILE A 394 -9.00 -33.32 -19.96
N ILE A 395 -9.94 -34.10 -20.49
CA ILE A 395 -10.65 -35.11 -19.72
C ILE A 395 -10.17 -36.49 -20.18
N GLN A 396 -9.63 -37.26 -19.26
CA GLN A 396 -9.00 -38.55 -19.55
C GLN A 396 -9.50 -39.64 -18.59
N ALA A 397 -9.85 -40.80 -19.13
CA ALA A 397 -10.26 -41.94 -18.34
C ALA A 397 -9.05 -42.57 -17.69
N GLY A 398 -9.21 -43.03 -16.45
CA GLY A 398 -8.14 -43.63 -15.65
C GLY A 398 -7.49 -44.85 -16.30
N ASN A 399 -8.14 -45.50 -17.25
CA ASN A 399 -7.64 -46.66 -17.98
C ASN A 399 -7.00 -46.32 -19.35
N MET A 400 -7.01 -45.06 -19.79
CA MET A 400 -6.45 -44.64 -21.08
C MET A 400 -5.00 -44.18 -20.94
N THR A 401 -4.05 -45.11 -20.91
CA THR A 401 -2.62 -44.79 -20.78
C THR A 401 -1.95 -44.38 -22.11
N GLY A 402 -2.61 -44.61 -23.26
CA GLY A 402 -2.02 -44.34 -24.58
C GLY A 402 -1.65 -42.88 -24.82
N ASP A 403 -2.39 -41.94 -24.23
CA ASP A 403 -2.22 -40.51 -24.46
C ASP A 403 -1.43 -39.80 -23.34
N MET A 404 -0.90 -40.53 -22.36
CA MET A 404 -0.30 -39.93 -21.16
C MET A 404 0.85 -38.96 -21.47
N PHE A 405 1.69 -39.28 -22.45
CA PHE A 405 2.77 -38.38 -22.87
C PHE A 405 2.24 -37.13 -23.57
N GLY A 406 1.17 -37.24 -24.36
CA GLY A 406 0.53 -36.11 -25.04
C GLY A 406 -0.13 -35.15 -24.05
N VAL A 407 -0.82 -35.69 -23.04
CA VAL A 407 -1.41 -34.90 -21.96
C VAL A 407 -0.32 -34.23 -21.12
N SER A 408 0.73 -34.95 -20.76
CA SER A 408 1.88 -34.37 -20.05
C SER A 408 2.55 -33.26 -20.85
N ALA A 409 2.75 -33.45 -22.16
CA ALA A 409 3.30 -32.42 -23.03
C ALA A 409 2.37 -31.19 -23.11
N ALA A 410 1.05 -31.40 -23.18
CA ALA A 410 0.08 -30.30 -23.16
C ALA A 410 0.12 -29.52 -21.84
N LEU A 411 0.24 -30.20 -20.70
CA LEU A 411 0.39 -29.57 -19.39
C LEU A 411 1.72 -28.78 -19.26
N GLY A 412 2.80 -29.28 -19.87
CA GLY A 412 4.10 -28.60 -19.89
C GLY A 412 4.16 -27.40 -20.85
N LEU A 413 3.51 -27.51 -22.02
CA LEU A 413 3.54 -26.48 -23.06
C LEU A 413 2.50 -25.38 -22.86
N ASN A 414 1.35 -25.72 -22.27
CA ASN A 414 0.28 -24.78 -22.00
C ASN A 414 0.12 -24.60 -20.48
N PRO A 415 0.57 -23.48 -19.91
CA PRO A 415 0.48 -23.24 -18.48
C PRO A 415 -0.97 -23.16 -17.97
N LEU A 416 -1.94 -22.99 -18.87
CA LEU A 416 -3.38 -22.93 -18.62
C LEU A 416 -4.09 -24.27 -18.89
N ALA A 417 -3.35 -25.34 -19.19
CA ALA A 417 -3.93 -26.66 -19.37
C ALA A 417 -4.16 -27.35 -18.02
N HIS A 418 -5.30 -28.00 -17.91
CA HIS A 418 -5.70 -28.85 -16.81
C HIS A 418 -6.00 -30.24 -17.32
N VAL A 419 -5.77 -31.25 -16.47
CA VAL A 419 -6.25 -32.60 -16.72
C VAL A 419 -7.20 -33.03 -15.61
N LEU A 420 -8.33 -33.60 -16.00
CA LEU A 420 -9.27 -34.28 -15.13
C LEU A 420 -9.22 -35.77 -15.44
N LEU A 421 -8.69 -36.54 -14.50
CA LEU A 421 -8.68 -37.99 -14.53
C LEU A 421 -10.00 -38.53 -13.97
N ILE A 422 -10.72 -39.32 -14.75
CA ILE A 422 -11.94 -39.99 -14.32
C ILE A 422 -11.58 -41.42 -13.88
N SER A 423 -11.65 -41.66 -12.58
CA SER A 423 -11.40 -42.97 -11.97
C SER A 423 -12.70 -43.77 -11.88
N ASP A 424 -12.71 -44.96 -12.46
CA ASP A 424 -13.83 -45.91 -12.39
C ASP A 424 -13.66 -46.95 -11.27
N LYS A 425 -12.53 -46.90 -10.54
CA LYS A 425 -12.14 -47.83 -9.47
C LYS A 425 -12.14 -49.30 -9.89
N SER A 426 -12.12 -49.58 -11.19
CA SER A 426 -12.03 -50.95 -11.71
C SER A 426 -10.62 -51.51 -11.53
N SER A 427 -10.46 -52.83 -11.69
CA SER A 427 -9.11 -53.45 -11.69
C SER A 427 -8.22 -52.98 -12.85
N ARG A 428 -8.80 -52.35 -13.87
CA ARG A 428 -8.11 -51.78 -15.02
C ARG A 428 -7.81 -50.29 -14.85
N ASP A 429 -8.30 -49.66 -13.79
CA ASP A 429 -8.04 -48.26 -13.48
C ASP A 429 -6.55 -48.03 -13.21
N LYS A 430 -5.96 -47.10 -13.96
CA LYS A 430 -4.56 -46.65 -13.82
C LYS A 430 -4.48 -45.20 -13.32
N THR A 431 -5.55 -44.64 -12.78
CA THR A 431 -5.59 -43.27 -12.25
C THR A 431 -4.44 -42.98 -11.28
N PRO A 432 -4.10 -43.84 -10.29
CA PRO A 432 -2.98 -43.57 -9.39
C PRO A 432 -1.64 -43.45 -10.12
N GLN A 433 -1.40 -44.28 -11.13
CA GLN A 433 -0.17 -44.25 -11.93
C GLN A 433 -0.12 -43.02 -12.85
N LEU A 434 -1.24 -42.67 -13.49
CA LEU A 434 -1.35 -41.48 -14.32
C LEU A 434 -1.20 -40.19 -13.51
N LEU A 435 -1.83 -40.13 -12.33
CA LEU A 435 -1.69 -39.02 -11.39
C LEU A 435 -0.22 -38.83 -11.00
N ALA A 436 0.45 -39.89 -10.55
CA ALA A 436 1.87 -39.84 -10.20
C ALA A 436 2.72 -39.35 -11.36
N PHE A 437 2.50 -39.89 -12.56
CA PHE A 437 3.22 -39.51 -13.77
C PHE A 437 3.06 -38.01 -14.11
N TYR A 438 1.83 -37.47 -14.06
CA TYR A 438 1.60 -36.05 -14.34
C TYR A 438 2.18 -35.14 -13.27
N LEU A 439 2.10 -35.52 -12.00
CA LEU A 439 2.69 -34.75 -10.90
C LEU A 439 4.22 -34.75 -10.97
N GLU A 440 4.85 -35.85 -11.36
CA GLU A 440 6.30 -35.92 -11.58
C GLU A 440 6.76 -35.10 -12.80
N SER A 441 5.89 -34.97 -13.80
CA SER A 441 6.19 -34.24 -15.04
C SER A 441 5.99 -32.72 -14.92
N LEU A 442 5.45 -32.24 -13.79
CA LEU A 442 5.16 -30.84 -13.54
C LEU A 442 6.03 -30.26 -12.41
N PRO A 443 6.33 -28.95 -12.43
CA PRO A 443 6.82 -28.24 -11.25
C PRO A 443 5.88 -28.43 -10.06
N LYS A 444 6.41 -28.46 -8.83
CA LYS A 444 5.59 -28.73 -7.62
C LYS A 444 4.48 -27.71 -7.43
N GLU A 445 4.74 -26.45 -7.76
CA GLU A 445 3.80 -25.33 -7.75
C GLU A 445 2.61 -25.51 -8.70
N ASP A 446 2.72 -26.42 -9.66
CA ASP A 446 1.74 -26.66 -10.71
C ASP A 446 0.94 -27.96 -10.50
N ALA A 447 1.18 -28.67 -9.38
CA ALA A 447 0.50 -29.92 -9.03
C ALA A 447 -1.04 -29.79 -9.00
N ALA A 448 -1.55 -28.61 -8.65
CA ALA A 448 -2.98 -28.30 -8.62
C ALA A 448 -3.66 -28.36 -10.00
N ARG A 449 -2.93 -28.59 -11.10
CA ARG A 449 -3.49 -28.72 -12.45
C ARG A 449 -3.96 -30.13 -12.81
N VAL A 450 -3.64 -31.12 -11.97
CA VAL A 450 -4.01 -32.53 -12.16
C VAL A 450 -5.11 -32.88 -11.17
N HIS A 451 -6.29 -33.17 -11.69
CA HIS A 451 -7.49 -33.44 -10.92
C HIS A 451 -7.89 -34.89 -11.03
N VAL A 452 -8.48 -35.45 -9.97
CA VAL A 452 -9.08 -36.78 -9.99
C VAL A 452 -10.54 -36.67 -9.59
N LEU A 453 -11.42 -37.07 -10.51
CA LEU A 453 -12.82 -37.32 -10.22
C LEU A 453 -13.01 -38.83 -10.06
N PHE A 454 -13.33 -39.25 -8.84
CA PHE A 454 -13.82 -40.59 -8.64
C PHE A 454 -15.27 -40.63 -9.13
N ALA A 455 -15.57 -41.57 -10.04
CA ALA A 455 -16.95 -41.96 -10.28
C ALA A 455 -17.45 -42.60 -8.97
N GLU A 456 -17.93 -41.78 -8.04
CA GLU A 456 -18.65 -42.29 -6.90
C GLU A 456 -19.86 -43.05 -7.44
N THR A 457 -20.04 -44.25 -6.91
CA THR A 457 -21.25 -45.06 -7.00
C THR A 457 -22.44 -44.25 -6.46
N THR A 458 -22.90 -43.26 -7.20
CA THR A 458 -24.25 -42.74 -7.03
C THR A 458 -25.18 -43.91 -7.32
N GLN A 459 -26.19 -44.10 -6.50
CA GLN A 459 -27.21 -45.14 -6.66
C GLN A 459 -27.98 -45.06 -8.01
N GLU A 460 -27.61 -44.13 -8.89
CA GLU A 460 -27.98 -44.14 -10.31
C GLU A 460 -27.01 -45.04 -11.09
N GLN A 461 -27.28 -46.35 -11.02
CA GLN A 461 -26.47 -47.45 -11.57
C GLN A 461 -26.21 -47.46 -13.10
N ASP A 462 -26.59 -46.46 -13.88
CA ASP A 462 -26.55 -46.55 -15.35
C ASP A 462 -26.07 -45.26 -16.05
N LYS A 463 -25.05 -44.60 -15.51
CA LYS A 463 -24.28 -43.65 -16.31
C LYS A 463 -22.92 -44.25 -16.62
N ASP A 464 -22.90 -45.02 -17.71
CA ASP A 464 -21.69 -45.42 -18.42
C ASP A 464 -20.67 -44.26 -18.42
N ILE A 465 -19.38 -44.56 -18.28
CA ILE A 465 -18.31 -43.58 -18.48
C ILE A 465 -18.51 -42.87 -19.82
N SER A 466 -19.00 -43.57 -20.85
CA SER A 466 -19.41 -42.97 -22.13
C SER A 466 -20.51 -41.92 -21.98
N SER A 467 -21.45 -42.08 -21.05
CA SER A 467 -22.50 -41.10 -20.70
C SER A 467 -21.92 -39.87 -20.00
N LEU A 468 -20.96 -40.02 -19.08
CA LEU A 468 -20.24 -38.87 -18.50
C LEU A 468 -19.44 -38.15 -19.60
N TYR A 469 -18.70 -38.90 -20.42
CA TYR A 469 -17.96 -38.39 -21.57
C TYR A 469 -18.84 -37.65 -22.57
N SER A 470 -19.99 -38.21 -22.95
CA SER A 470 -20.91 -37.58 -23.91
C SER A 470 -21.72 -36.44 -23.30
N THR A 471 -21.99 -36.45 -21.98
CA THR A 471 -22.54 -35.28 -21.27
C THR A 471 -21.57 -34.09 -21.31
N TYR A 472 -20.26 -34.34 -21.25
CA TYR A 472 -19.24 -33.28 -21.29
C TYR A 472 -18.75 -32.93 -22.70
N ALA A 473 -18.75 -33.88 -23.64
CA ALA A 473 -18.31 -33.70 -25.02
C ALA A 473 -19.45 -33.33 -26.00
N GLY A 474 -20.72 -33.59 -25.64
CA GLY A 474 -21.85 -33.56 -26.57
C GLY A 474 -23.08 -32.79 -26.07
N ARG A 475 -23.24 -31.55 -26.56
CA ARG A 475 -24.50 -30.77 -26.73
C ARG A 475 -25.43 -30.52 -25.54
N GLN A 476 -25.31 -31.17 -24.39
CA GLN A 476 -25.94 -30.71 -23.16
C GLN A 476 -24.90 -29.91 -22.37
N LYS A 477 -25.06 -28.59 -22.32
CA LYS A 477 -24.32 -27.72 -21.38
C LYS A 477 -24.78 -28.00 -19.95
N LYS A 478 -24.71 -29.24 -19.48
CA LYS A 478 -24.67 -29.47 -18.05
C LYS A 478 -23.32 -28.97 -17.61
N ALA A 479 -23.33 -27.95 -16.76
CA ALA A 479 -22.15 -27.63 -15.99
C ALA A 479 -21.66 -28.95 -15.38
N LEU A 480 -20.34 -29.14 -15.34
CA LEU A 480 -19.74 -30.08 -14.39
C LEU A 480 -20.44 -29.88 -13.03
N PRO A 481 -20.48 -30.87 -12.12
CA PRO A 481 -21.01 -30.68 -10.76
C PRO A 481 -20.18 -29.69 -9.92
N TYR A 482 -19.51 -28.75 -10.57
CA TYR A 482 -19.02 -27.50 -10.05
C TYR A 482 -20.06 -26.42 -10.39
N PRO A 483 -20.52 -25.62 -9.43
CA PRO A 483 -21.34 -24.46 -9.73
C PRO A 483 -20.66 -23.62 -10.82
N LEU A 484 -21.43 -22.95 -11.67
CA LEU A 484 -21.04 -22.08 -12.81
C LEU A 484 -20.03 -20.95 -12.47
N VAL A 485 -19.43 -20.99 -11.29
CA VAL A 485 -18.55 -20.01 -10.69
C VAL A 485 -17.09 -20.50 -10.62
N GLN A 486 -16.77 -21.79 -10.69
CA GLN A 486 -15.38 -22.26 -10.60
C GLN A 486 -15.15 -23.58 -11.37
N PRO A 487 -14.30 -23.66 -12.42
CA PRO A 487 -13.54 -24.90 -12.63
C PRO A 487 -12.66 -25.10 -11.39
N PRO A 488 -12.22 -26.32 -11.00
CA PRO A 488 -11.17 -26.46 -10.01
C PRO A 488 -9.85 -26.00 -10.66
N LEU A 489 -9.70 -24.71 -10.78
CA LEU A 489 -8.53 -23.99 -10.27
C LEU A 489 -9.03 -23.40 -8.95
N PRO A 490 -8.18 -23.11 -7.95
CA PRO A 490 -8.64 -22.59 -6.66
C PRO A 490 -9.88 -21.68 -6.75
#